data_AF-A0A2S9GJL4-F1
#
_entry.id   AF-A0A2S9GJL4-F1
#
_cell.length_a   1.000
_cell.length_b   1.000
_cell.length_c   1.000
_cell.angle_alpha   90.00
_cell.angle_beta   90.00
_cell.angle_gamma   90.00
#
_symmetry.space_group_name_H-M   'P 1'
#
loop_
_entity.id
_entity.type
_entity.pdbx_description
1 polymer ?
#
loop_
_entity_poly.entity_id
_entity_poly.type
_entity_poly.pdbx_seq_one_letter_code
_entity_poly.pdbx_strand_id
1 'polypeptide(L)'
;FPGGLLPSTEAIIGVTERHTRLRTVDMFSLRPHYAETLRLWRGKFVDNRDAVQALGFDEVFHRMWELYLAYSEAGFRSGYLDVYQ
;
A
#
# COMPACT_ATOMS: atom_id res chain seq x y z
N PHE A 1 2.79 9.54 1.81
CA PHE A 1 4.04 9.69 1.03
C PHE A 1 4.01 10.99 0.26
N PRO A 2 4.86 11.97 0.62
CA PRO A 2 4.91 13.27 -0.07
C PRO A 2 5.18 13.07 -1.57
N GLY A 3 4.37 13.71 -2.43
CA GLY A 3 4.47 13.57 -3.89
C GLY A 3 4.00 12.22 -4.46
N GLY A 4 3.45 11.31 -3.63
CA GLY A 4 2.95 10.02 -4.09
C GLY A 4 1.72 10.16 -4.98
N LEU A 5 1.72 9.44 -6.10
CA LEU A 5 0.60 9.34 -7.04
C LEU A 5 0.31 7.85 -7.29
N LEU A 6 -0.96 7.47 -7.17
CA LEU A 6 -1.45 6.15 -7.58
C LEU A 6 -2.17 6.31 -8.92
N PRO A 7 -1.54 5.96 -10.06
CA PRO A 7 -2.19 6.05 -11.36
C PRO A 7 -3.30 5.01 -11.50
N SER A 8 -4.33 5.33 -12.27
CA SER A 8 -5.33 4.35 -12.64
C SER A 8 -4.79 3.38 -13.69
N THR A 9 -5.38 2.20 -13.77
CA THR A 9 -5.04 1.21 -14.80
C THR A 9 -5.28 1.74 -16.20
N GLU A 10 -6.33 2.53 -16.40
CA GLU A 10 -6.64 3.20 -17.67
C GLU A 10 -5.56 4.19 -18.08
N ALA A 11 -5.01 4.95 -17.12
CA ALA A 11 -3.93 5.89 -17.39
C ALA A 11 -2.65 5.16 -17.82
N ILE A 12 -2.30 4.07 -17.12
CA ILE A 12 -1.13 3.23 -17.45
C ILE A 12 -1.29 2.61 -18.84
N ILE A 13 -2.42 1.95 -19.10
CA ILE A 13 -2.70 1.31 -20.39
C ILE A 13 -2.68 2.36 -21.51
N GLY A 14 -3.41 3.46 -21.32
CA GLY A 14 -3.53 4.51 -22.34
C GLY A 14 -2.19 5.14 -22.71
N VAL A 15 -1.31 5.42 -21.75
CA VAL A 15 0.03 5.96 -22.04
C VAL A 15 0.89 4.91 -22.74
N THR A 16 0.86 3.66 -22.26
CA THR A 16 1.65 2.56 -22.82
C THR A 16 1.29 2.31 -24.28
N GLU A 17 0.00 2.24 -24.61
CA GLU A 17 -0.48 1.99 -25.97
C GLU A 17 -0.24 3.17 -26.92
N ARG A 18 -0.35 4.41 -26.43
CA ARG A 18 -0.16 5.61 -27.28
C ARG A 18 1.29 5.88 -27.62
N HIS A 19 2.20 5.62 -26.69
CA HIS A 19 3.59 6.07 -26.79
C HIS A 19 4.59 4.95 -27.01
N THR A 20 4.16 3.68 -26.99
CA THR A 20 5.02 2.51 -27.19
C THR A 20 4.36 1.48 -28.11
N ARG A 21 5.03 0.35 -28.35
CA ARG A 21 4.45 -0.82 -29.05
C ARG A 21 4.00 -1.92 -28.07
N LEU A 22 4.09 -1.68 -26.77
CA LEU A 22 3.66 -2.64 -25.76
C LEU A 22 2.14 -2.74 -25.72
N ARG A 23 1.66 -3.92 -25.33
CA ARG A 23 0.24 -4.20 -25.11
C ARG A 23 0.10 -4.93 -23.78
N THR A 24 -0.92 -4.57 -23.02
CA THR A 24 -1.30 -5.32 -21.83
C THR A 24 -1.85 -6.67 -22.27
N VAL A 25 -1.20 -7.74 -21.85
CA VAL A 25 -1.60 -9.12 -22.19
C VAL A 25 -2.42 -9.73 -21.05
N ASP A 26 -2.14 -9.31 -19.82
CA ASP A 26 -2.84 -9.78 -18.62
C ASP A 26 -2.85 -8.69 -17.55
N MET A 27 -3.74 -8.83 -16.57
CA MET A 27 -3.84 -7.97 -15.40
C MET A 27 -4.25 -8.77 -14.17
N PHE A 28 -3.33 -8.92 -13.23
CA PHE A 28 -3.60 -9.66 -12.00
C PHE A 28 -3.71 -8.73 -10.80
N SER A 29 -4.93 -8.61 -10.24
CA SER A 29 -5.12 -7.91 -8.97
C SER A 29 -4.55 -8.74 -7.82
N LEU A 30 -3.65 -8.12 -7.05
CA LEU A 30 -3.10 -8.66 -5.80
C LEU A 30 -3.70 -7.97 -4.57
N ARG A 31 -4.79 -7.20 -4.73
CA ARG A 31 -5.48 -6.46 -3.65
C ARG A 31 -5.69 -7.25 -2.35
N PRO A 32 -6.28 -8.47 -2.35
CA PRO A 32 -6.49 -9.20 -1.10
C PRO A 32 -5.16 -9.57 -0.42
N HIS A 33 -4.12 -9.83 -1.20
CA HIS A 33 -2.78 -10.14 -0.67
C HIS A 33 -2.14 -8.92 -0.01
N TYR A 34 -2.31 -7.74 -0.61
CA TYR A 34 -1.76 -6.51 -0.04
C TYR A 34 -2.50 -6.07 1.22
N ALA A 35 -3.83 -6.24 1.26
CA ALA A 35 -4.62 -6.06 2.48
C ALA A 35 -4.12 -6.97 3.62
N GLU A 36 -3.85 -8.24 3.31
CA GLU A 36 -3.33 -9.19 4.29
C GLU A 36 -1.91 -8.85 4.75
N THR A 37 -1.07 -8.38 3.82
CA THR A 37 0.29 -7.92 4.12
C THR A 37 0.27 -6.77 5.13
N LEU A 38 -0.57 -5.76 4.89
CA LEU A 38 -0.72 -4.61 5.79
C LEU A 38 -1.27 -5.01 7.17
N ARG A 39 -2.21 -5.96 7.21
CA ARG A 39 -2.72 -6.53 8.47
C ARG A 39 -1.59 -7.17 9.28
N LEU A 40 -0.78 -8.01 8.65
CA LEU A 40 0.35 -8.70 9.29
C LEU A 40 1.42 -7.70 9.76
N TRP A 41 1.75 -6.70 8.94
CA TRP A 41 2.69 -5.65 9.31
C TRP A 41 2.19 -4.83 10.50
N ARG A 42 0.91 -4.44 10.51
CA ARG A 42 0.33 -3.71 11.64
C ARG A 42 0.39 -4.53 12.92
N GLY A 43 0.00 -5.80 12.88
CA GLY A 43 0.08 -6.70 14.04
C GLY A 43 1.51 -6.78 14.58
N LYS A 44 2.48 -7.06 13.69
CA LYS A 44 3.90 -7.12 14.09
C LYS A 44 4.42 -5.79 14.63
N PHE A 45 4.02 -4.66 14.07
CA PHE A 45 4.42 -3.35 14.55
C PHE A 45 3.91 -3.06 15.96
N VAL A 46 2.62 -3.35 16.22
CA VAL A 46 1.99 -3.18 17.54
C VAL A 46 2.63 -4.11 18.57
N ASP A 47 2.86 -5.39 18.21
CA ASP A 47 3.48 -6.38 19.10
C ASP A 47 4.92 -6.04 19.49
N ASN A 48 5.61 -5.21 18.70
CA ASN A 48 7.01 -4.83 18.89
C ASN A 48 7.18 -3.38 19.35
N ARG A 49 6.19 -2.84 20.06
CA ARG A 49 6.17 -1.45 20.54
C ARG A 49 7.45 -1.05 21.26
N ASP A 50 7.86 -1.83 22.26
CA ASP A 50 9.03 -1.51 23.09
C ASP A 50 10.33 -1.50 22.28
N ALA A 51 10.44 -2.39 21.29
CA ALA A 51 11.59 -2.43 20.40
C ALA A 51 11.66 -1.19 19.51
N VAL A 52 10.53 -0.72 18.98
CA VAL A 52 10.46 0.51 18.18
C VAL A 52 10.73 1.74 19.05
N GLN A 53 10.25 1.79 20.29
CA GLN A 53 10.59 2.84 21.23
C GLN A 53 12.09 2.86 21.57
N ALA A 54 12.71 1.69 21.74
CA ALA A 54 14.15 1.57 21.96
C ALA A 54 15.00 2.05 20.77
N LEU A 55 14.43 2.09 19.55
CA LEU A 55 15.05 2.71 18.37
C LEU A 55 14.95 4.25 18.37
N GLY A 56 14.31 4.86 19.36
CA GLY A 56 14.17 6.31 19.51
C GLY A 56 12.90 6.89 18.88
N PHE A 57 11.96 6.05 18.45
CA PHE A 57 10.66 6.51 17.94
C PHE A 57 9.70 6.78 19.09
N ASP A 58 9.07 7.95 19.06
CA ASP A 58 8.17 8.39 20.12
C ASP A 58 6.73 7.89 19.92
N GLU A 59 5.88 8.22 20.89
CA GLU A 59 4.46 7.89 20.88
C GLU A 59 3.73 8.46 19.65
N VAL A 60 4.15 9.64 19.18
CA VAL A 60 3.53 10.31 18.04
C VAL A 60 3.82 9.50 16.77
N PHE A 61 5.06 9.07 16.58
CA PHE A 61 5.44 8.19 15.48
C PHE A 61 4.66 6.87 15.54
N HIS A 62 4.56 6.26 16.72
CA HIS A 62 3.82 5.02 16.90
C HIS A 62 2.38 5.12 16.40
N ARG A 63 1.64 6.12 16.87
CA ARG A 63 0.24 6.34 16.49
C ARG A 63 0.10 6.67 15.01
N MET A 64 1.01 7.48 14.47
CA MET A 64 1.02 7.85 13.06
C MET A 64 1.26 6.64 12.16
N TRP A 65 2.20 5.76 12.53
CA TRP A 65 2.54 4.59 11.74
C TRP A 65 1.47 3.50 11.80
N GLU A 66 0.91 3.27 13.00
CA GLU A 66 -0.23 2.36 13.15
C GLU A 66 -1.45 2.85 12.33
N LEU A 67 -1.75 4.16 12.38
CA LEU A 67 -2.80 4.76 11.57
C LEU A 67 -2.53 4.57 10.08
N TYR A 68 -1.29 4.80 9.63
CA TYR A 68 -0.91 4.62 8.23
C TYR A 68 -1.16 3.18 7.76
N LEU A 69 -0.72 2.18 8.52
CA LEU A 69 -0.93 0.77 8.17
C LEU A 69 -2.41 0.39 8.17
N ALA A 70 -3.17 0.84 9.19
CA ALA A 70 -4.59 0.55 9.31
C ALA A 70 -5.43 1.20 8.19
N TYR A 71 -5.18 2.48 7.89
CA TYR A 71 -5.86 3.21 6.82
C TYR A 71 -5.54 2.61 5.45
N SER A 72 -4.27 2.26 5.21
CA SER A 72 -3.88 1.58 3.98
C SER A 72 -4.57 0.23 3.85
N GLU A 73 -4.60 -0.59 4.92
CA GLU A 73 -5.31 -1.88 4.93
C GLU A 73 -6.79 -1.69 4.55
N ALA A 74 -7.46 -0.70 5.14
CA ALA A 74 -8.85 -0.36 4.84
C ALA A 74 -9.04 0.08 3.38
N GLY A 75 -8.08 0.82 2.81
CA GLY A 75 -8.08 1.20 1.40
C GLY A 75 -8.13 0.00 0.45
N PHE A 76 -7.29 -1.02 0.71
CA PHE A 76 -7.31 -2.26 -0.09
C PHE A 76 -8.54 -3.12 0.20
N ARG A 77 -8.95 -3.28 1.47
CA ARG A 77 -10.13 -4.09 1.84
C ARG A 77 -11.44 -3.53 1.29
N SER A 78 -11.58 -2.21 1.25
CA SER A 78 -12.77 -1.55 0.69
C SER A 78 -12.82 -1.57 -0.83
N GLY A 79 -11.71 -1.89 -1.51
CA GLY A 79 -11.61 -1.77 -2.97
C GLY A 79 -11.35 -0.34 -3.46
N TYR A 80 -11.05 0.60 -2.55
CA TYR A 80 -10.59 1.94 -2.94
C TYR A 80 -9.19 1.93 -3.57
N LEU A 81 -8.34 1.00 -3.13
CA LEU A 81 -6.98 0.78 -3.65
C LEU A 81 -6.81 -0.63 -4.21
N ASP A 82 -5.89 -0.76 -5.15
CA ASP A 82 -5.49 -2.04 -5.74
C ASP A 82 -3.99 -2.04 -6.06
N VAL A 83 -3.46 -3.22 -6.33
CA VAL A 83 -2.10 -3.45 -6.83
C VAL A 83 -2.21 -4.47 -7.95
N TYR A 84 -1.72 -4.10 -9.14
CA TYR A 84 -1.77 -4.96 -10.32
C TYR A 84 -0.38 -5.42 -10.72
N GLN A 85 -0.30 -6.66 -11.20
CA GLN A 85 0.82 -7.19 -11.97
C GLN A 85 0.44 -7.29 -13.45
#